data_AF-A0AAV7U4U6-F1
#
_entry.id   AF-A0AAV7U4U6-F1
#
_cell.length_a   1.000
_cell.length_b   1.000
_cell.length_c   1.000
_cell.angle_alpha   90.00
_cell.angle_beta   90.00
_cell.angle_gamma   90.00
#
_symmetry.space_group_name_H-M   'P 1'
#
loop_
_entity.id
_entity.type
_entity.pdbx_description
1 polymer ?
#
loop_
_entity_poly.entity_id
_entity_poly.type
_entity_poly.pdbx_seq_one_letter_code
_entity_poly.pdbx_strand_id
1 'polypeptide(L)'
;MCGLGTTAISREVSIGLLRKFTGWEVTRLRHVMKSTWHSNPFIRGSYTNVPVGVDAVKEQTALAEPVPSTHQKSDLPPLQVLFAGEATHINYYTTTHGAYLSGVREAERILQHYRNLTTARL
;
A
#
# COMPACT_ATOMS: atom_id res chain seq x y z
N MET A 1 3.76 19.61 15.15
CA MET A 1 2.96 19.96 16.34
C MET A 1 1.61 19.27 16.28
N CYS A 2 1.45 18.09 16.89
CA CYS A 2 0.14 17.44 17.01
C CYS A 2 -0.47 17.91 18.34
N GLY A 3 -1.55 18.69 18.24
CA GLY A 3 -2.09 19.49 19.34
C GLY A 3 -2.74 18.65 20.44
N LEU A 4 -2.35 18.97 21.67
CA LEU A 4 -2.92 18.50 22.94
C LEU A 4 -4.48 18.54 22.96
N GLY A 5 -5.10 19.44 22.18
CA GLY A 5 -6.55 19.57 22.07
C GLY A 5 -7.26 18.42 21.34
N THR A 6 -6.64 17.80 20.34
CA THR A 6 -7.30 16.70 19.60
C THR A 6 -7.41 15.42 20.43
N THR A 7 -6.43 15.17 21.30
CA THR A 7 -6.39 13.97 22.15
C THR A 7 -7.40 14.05 23.29
N ALA A 8 -7.68 15.24 23.82
CA ALA A 8 -8.71 15.45 24.84
C ALA A 8 -10.12 15.17 24.29
N ILE A 9 -10.45 15.74 23.13
CA ILE A 9 -11.73 15.51 22.44
C ILE A 9 -11.91 14.02 22.12
N SER A 10 -10.89 13.36 21.58
CA SER A 10 -10.97 11.92 21.28
C SER A 10 -11.24 11.07 22.52
N ARG A 11 -10.71 11.45 23.69
CA ARG A 11 -10.96 10.73 24.95
C ARG A 11 -12.41 10.86 25.39
N GLU A 12 -12.92 12.09 25.46
CA GLU A 12 -14.28 12.38 25.92
C GLU A 12 -15.32 11.71 25.03
N VAL A 13 -15.16 11.83 23.71
CA VAL A 13 -16.06 11.20 22.73
C VAL A 13 -16.03 9.68 22.87
N SER A 14 -14.85 9.06 22.97
CA SER A 14 -14.74 7.61 23.10
C SER A 14 -15.40 7.08 24.38
N ILE A 15 -15.15 7.73 25.52
CA ILE A 15 -15.75 7.34 26.81
C ILE A 15 -17.27 7.52 26.77
N GLY A 16 -17.75 8.65 26.24
CA GLY A 16 -19.18 8.93 26.11
C GLY A 16 -19.90 7.90 25.24
N LEU A 17 -19.32 7.53 24.10
CA LEU A 17 -19.87 6.50 23.21
C LEU A 17 -19.90 5.13 23.88
N LEU A 18 -18.80 4.73 24.53
CA LEU A 18 -18.74 3.44 25.22
C LEU A 18 -19.82 3.34 26.32
N ARG A 19 -19.92 4.34 27.20
CA ARG A 19 -20.96 4.39 28.24
C ARG A 19 -22.36 4.31 27.65
N LYS A 20 -22.63 5.07 26.58
CA LYS A 20 -23.94 5.11 25.92
C LYS A 20 -24.35 3.76 25.34
N PHE A 21 -23.43 3.08 24.65
CA PHE A 21 -23.77 1.86 23.91
C PHE A 21 -23.58 0.57 24.71
N THR A 22 -22.73 0.56 25.74
CA THR A 22 -22.50 -0.64 26.55
C THR A 22 -23.12 -0.58 27.95
N GLY A 23 -23.48 0.61 28.45
CA GLY A 23 -23.92 0.81 29.83
C GLY A 23 -22.83 0.56 30.88
N TRP A 24 -21.57 0.36 30.46
CA TRP A 24 -20.46 0.11 31.37
C TRP A 24 -19.98 1.40 32.02
N GLU A 25 -19.56 1.30 33.28
CA GLU A 25 -18.84 2.35 34.00
C GLU A 25 -17.41 2.47 33.49
N VAL A 26 -17.26 2.95 32.25
CA VAL A 26 -15.96 3.16 31.61
C VAL A 26 -15.26 4.34 32.28
N THR A 27 -14.07 4.07 32.84
CA THR A 27 -13.25 5.06 33.55
C THR A 27 -12.35 5.84 32.59
N ARG A 28 -11.52 6.73 33.15
CA ARG A 28 -10.65 7.62 32.38
C ARG A 28 -9.65 6.86 31.52
N LEU A 29 -9.63 7.16 30.21
CA LEU A 29 -8.63 6.66 29.28
C LEU A 29 -7.23 7.20 29.64
N ARG A 30 -6.30 6.27 29.88
CA ARG A 30 -4.90 6.60 30.20
C ARG A 30 -4.14 7.08 28.97
N HIS A 31 -4.19 6.30 27.88
CA HIS A 31 -3.48 6.59 26.64
C HIS A 31 -4.44 6.51 25.46
N VAL A 32 -4.23 7.40 24.48
CA VAL A 32 -4.93 7.37 23.20
C VAL A 32 -3.86 7.50 22.13
N MET A 33 -3.83 6.51 21.23
CA MET A 33 -3.00 6.54 20.03
C MET A 33 -3.91 6.73 18.83
N LYS A 34 -3.55 7.67 17.97
CA LYS A 34 -4.28 7.97 16.73
C LYS A 34 -3.31 7.89 15.58
N SER A 35 -3.62 7.10 14.57
CA SER A 35 -2.85 7.12 13.34
C SER A 35 -3.08 8.42 12.57
N THR A 36 -2.06 8.85 11.83
CA THR A 36 -2.14 10.02 10.95
C THR A 36 -1.57 9.65 9.58
N TRP A 37 -2.11 8.59 8.98
CA TRP A 37 -1.61 8.01 7.73
C TRP A 37 -1.49 9.03 6.60
N HIS A 38 -2.52 9.86 6.42
CA HIS A 38 -2.54 10.89 5.37
C HIS A 38 -1.41 11.93 5.50
N SER A 39 -1.10 12.40 6.71
CA SER A 39 -0.05 13.39 6.93
C SER A 39 1.33 12.77 7.17
N ASN A 40 1.45 11.44 7.18
CA ASN A 40 2.74 10.78 7.31
C ASN A 40 3.50 10.91 5.98
N PRO A 41 4.70 11.51 5.94
CA PRO A 41 5.41 11.78 4.70
C PRO A 41 5.81 10.53 3.90
N PHE A 42 5.92 9.38 4.56
CA PHE A 42 6.29 8.10 3.96
C PHE A 42 5.10 7.28 3.45
N ILE A 43 3.87 7.64 3.82
CA ILE A 43 2.68 6.82 3.58
C ILE A 43 1.61 7.59 2.81
N ARG A 44 1.40 8.87 3.16
CA ARG A 44 0.56 9.85 2.43
C ARG A 44 -0.90 9.44 2.20
N GLY A 45 -1.36 8.38 2.84
CA GLY A 45 -2.67 7.77 2.65
C GLY A 45 -2.73 6.43 3.39
N SER A 46 -3.88 5.78 3.37
CA SER A 46 -4.04 4.47 4.02
C SER A 46 -3.74 3.33 3.05
N TYR A 47 -4.45 3.31 1.93
CA TYR A 47 -4.38 2.30 0.87
C TYR A 47 -4.96 2.87 -0.42
N THR A 48 -4.68 2.20 -1.54
CA THR A 48 -5.20 2.56 -2.86
C THR A 48 -6.72 2.59 -2.87
N ASN A 49 -7.27 3.59 -3.53
CA ASN A 49 -8.69 3.68 -3.84
C ASN A 49 -8.80 3.96 -5.34
N VAL A 50 -9.68 3.23 -6.03
CA VAL A 50 -9.94 3.43 -7.46
C VAL A 50 -11.04 4.49 -7.58
N PRO A 51 -10.74 5.69 -8.12
CA PRO A 51 -11.75 6.72 -8.29
C PRO A 51 -12.84 6.31 -9.28
N VAL A 52 -14.01 6.94 -9.18
CA VAL A 52 -15.10 6.75 -10.15
C VAL A 52 -14.62 7.11 -11.56
N GLY A 53 -14.91 6.24 -12.53
CA GLY A 53 -14.51 6.43 -13.93
C GLY A 53 -13.08 5.99 -14.26
N VAL A 54 -12.33 5.47 -13.29
CA VAL A 54 -11.00 4.88 -13.53
C VAL A 54 -11.12 3.37 -13.74
N ASP A 55 -10.45 2.86 -14.77
CA ASP A 55 -10.28 1.43 -14.98
C ASP A 55 -9.15 0.92 -14.07
N ALA A 56 -9.54 0.26 -12.98
CA ALA A 56 -8.59 -0.30 -12.02
C ALA A 56 -7.59 -1.26 -12.66
N VAL A 57 -8.07 -2.14 -13.54
CA VAL A 57 -7.24 -3.19 -14.15
C VAL A 57 -6.16 -2.54 -15.00
N LYS A 58 -6.54 -1.58 -15.83
CA LYS A 58 -5.61 -0.85 -16.68
C LYS A 58 -4.56 -0.10 -15.87
N GLU A 59 -4.96 0.70 -14.89
CA GLU A 59 -4.03 1.55 -14.12
C GLU A 59 -3.11 0.71 -13.23
N GLN A 60 -3.61 -0.36 -12.60
CA GLN A 60 -2.79 -1.24 -11.77
C GLN A 60 -1.82 -2.08 -12.60
N THR A 61 -2.23 -2.50 -13.81
CA THR A 61 -1.33 -3.15 -14.77
C THR A 61 -0.22 -2.19 -15.17
N ALA A 62 -0.55 -0.93 -15.46
CA ALA A 62 0.45 0.09 -15.77
C ALA A 62 1.41 0.34 -14.60
N LEU A 63 0.91 0.37 -13.36
CA LEU A 63 1.76 0.50 -12.16
C LEU A 63 2.67 -0.72 -11.92
N ALA A 64 2.31 -1.91 -12.40
CA ALA A 64 3.10 -3.14 -12.26
C ALA A 64 4.15 -3.32 -13.39
N GLU A 65 4.08 -2.50 -14.43
CA GLU A 65 4.98 -2.57 -15.58
C GLU A 65 6.37 -2.03 -15.18
N PRO A 66 7.46 -2.76 -15.46
CA PRO A 66 8.80 -2.28 -15.14
C PRO A 66 9.21 -1.16 -16.11
N VAL A 67 10.26 -0.44 -15.74
CA VAL A 67 10.89 0.57 -16.59
C VAL A 67 12.34 0.14 -16.87
N PRO A 68 12.78 0.04 -18.14
CA PRO A 68 12.00 0.20 -19.38
C PRO A 68 10.90 -0.86 -19.54
N SER A 69 9.80 -0.48 -20.23
CA SER A 69 8.67 -1.39 -20.47
C SER A 69 9.08 -2.58 -21.32
N THR A 70 8.53 -3.75 -20.98
CA THR A 70 8.76 -5.01 -21.70
C THR A 70 8.16 -5.02 -23.11
N HIS A 71 7.20 -4.13 -23.36
CA HIS A 71 6.50 -4.03 -24.64
C HIS A 71 7.18 -3.09 -25.64
N GLN A 72 8.19 -2.34 -25.20
CA GLN A 72 8.89 -1.38 -26.05
C GLN A 72 10.33 -1.85 -26.26
N LYS A 73 10.79 -1.84 -27.52
CA LYS A 73 12.23 -2.00 -27.79
C LYS A 73 12.94 -0.77 -27.23
N SER A 74 13.83 -1.01 -26.28
CA SER A 74 14.71 -0.01 -25.71
C SER A 74 16.15 -0.49 -25.88
N ASP A 75 17.05 0.43 -26.18
CA ASP A 75 18.50 0.16 -26.16
C ASP A 75 19.03 0.05 -24.73
N LEU A 76 18.22 0.43 -23.73
CA LEU A 76 18.55 0.26 -22.33
C LEU A 76 18.38 -1.20 -21.91
N PRO A 77 19.21 -1.70 -20.98
CA PRO A 77 18.99 -3.01 -20.39
C PRO A 77 17.57 -3.09 -19.78
N PRO A 78 16.87 -4.24 -19.91
CA PRO A 78 15.52 -4.37 -19.37
C PRO A 78 15.53 -4.41 -17.83
N LEU A 79 14.35 -4.32 -17.22
CA LEU A 79 14.14 -4.54 -15.78
C LEU A 79 15.04 -3.67 -14.87
N GLN A 80 15.21 -2.38 -15.19
CA GLN A 80 16.04 -1.48 -14.37
C GLN A 80 15.30 -1.00 -13.12
N VAL A 81 14.01 -0.71 -13.27
CA VAL A 81 13.12 -0.33 -12.18
C VAL A 81 11.90 -1.23 -12.22
N LEU A 82 11.59 -1.85 -11.09
CA LEU A 82 10.47 -2.74 -10.90
C LEU A 82 9.58 -2.19 -9.79
N PHE A 83 8.29 -2.45 -9.88
CA PHE A 83 7.30 -1.94 -8.93
C PHE A 83 6.56 -3.09 -8.25
N ALA A 84 6.56 -3.06 -6.93
CA ALA A 84 5.79 -3.95 -6.08
C ALA A 84 5.05 -3.10 -5.03
N GLY A 85 4.07 -3.71 -4.38
CA GLY A 85 3.20 -3.07 -3.41
C GLY A 85 1.74 -3.32 -3.73
N GLU A 86 0.87 -3.04 -2.75
CA GLU A 86 -0.57 -3.32 -2.83
C GLU A 86 -1.22 -2.73 -4.09
N ALA A 87 -0.81 -1.52 -4.48
CA ALA A 87 -1.36 -0.80 -5.63
C ALA A 87 -1.07 -1.49 -6.98
N THR A 88 -0.14 -2.43 -7.02
CA THR A 88 0.32 -3.09 -8.26
C THR A 88 -0.32 -4.47 -8.47
N HIS A 89 -1.18 -4.94 -7.56
CA HIS A 89 -1.81 -6.25 -7.67
C HIS A 89 -3.28 -6.14 -8.08
N ILE A 90 -3.59 -6.51 -9.33
CA ILE A 90 -4.91 -6.32 -9.96
C ILE A 90 -6.07 -6.89 -9.13
N ASN A 91 -5.92 -8.11 -8.61
CA ASN A 91 -7.00 -8.80 -7.90
C ASN A 91 -7.07 -8.51 -6.40
N TYR A 92 -5.97 -8.00 -5.80
CA TYR A 92 -5.78 -7.98 -4.34
C TYR A 92 -5.16 -6.66 -3.86
N TYR A 93 -5.38 -5.58 -4.59
CA TYR A 93 -5.01 -4.23 -4.14
C TYR A 93 -5.73 -3.89 -2.83
N THR A 94 -5.18 -2.93 -2.09
CA THR A 94 -5.52 -2.54 -0.70
C THR A 94 -5.16 -3.54 0.39
N THR A 95 -4.62 -4.71 0.03
CA THR A 95 -4.38 -5.78 1.00
C THR A 95 -2.90 -6.07 1.23
N THR A 96 -2.59 -6.57 2.42
CA THR A 96 -1.23 -7.03 2.75
C THR A 96 -0.81 -8.24 1.92
N HIS A 97 -1.72 -9.18 1.64
CA HIS A 97 -1.38 -10.35 0.83
C HIS A 97 -1.15 -9.97 -0.64
N GLY A 98 -1.89 -9.01 -1.19
CA GLY A 98 -1.62 -8.46 -2.52
C GLY A 98 -0.24 -7.79 -2.61
N ALA A 99 0.14 -7.03 -1.58
CA ALA A 99 1.50 -6.48 -1.48
C ALA A 99 2.57 -7.59 -1.45
N TYR A 100 2.37 -8.63 -0.63
CA TYR A 100 3.27 -9.78 -0.58
C TYR A 100 3.40 -10.49 -1.94
N LEU A 101 2.27 -10.84 -2.57
CA LEU A 101 2.24 -11.53 -3.86
C LEU A 101 2.87 -10.69 -4.97
N SER A 102 2.67 -9.37 -4.97
CA SER A 102 3.36 -8.49 -5.92
C SER A 102 4.88 -8.47 -5.73
N GLY A 103 5.36 -8.61 -4.49
CA GLY A 103 6.80 -8.74 -4.20
C GLY A 103 7.36 -10.06 -4.73
N VAL A 104 6.63 -11.17 -4.55
CA VAL A 104 7.00 -12.48 -5.13
C VAL A 104 7.06 -12.38 -6.66
N ARG A 105 6.06 -11.76 -7.30
CA ARG A 105 6.01 -11.55 -8.75
C ARG A 105 7.26 -10.84 -9.28
N GLU A 106 7.67 -9.72 -8.67
CA GLU A 106 8.87 -9.00 -9.12
C GLU A 106 10.16 -9.77 -8.86
N ALA A 107 10.25 -10.51 -7.74
CA ALA A 107 11.40 -11.36 -7.45
C ALA A 107 11.54 -12.48 -8.49
N GLU A 108 10.44 -13.15 -8.84
CA GLU A 108 10.41 -14.18 -9.89
C GLU A 108 10.79 -13.61 -11.25
N ARG A 109 10.32 -12.40 -11.59
CA ARG A 109 10.68 -11.69 -12.82
C ARG A 109 12.20 -11.48 -12.94
N ILE A 110 12.84 -11.04 -11.85
CA ILE A 110 14.30 -10.88 -11.78
C ILE A 110 15.01 -12.24 -11.93
N LEU A 111 14.57 -13.26 -11.20
CA LEU A 111 15.18 -14.60 -11.25
C LEU A 111 15.10 -15.20 -12.66
N GLN A 112 13.96 -15.07 -13.32
CA GLN A 112 13.76 -15.58 -14.68
C GLN A 112 14.67 -14.85 -15.68
N HIS A 113 14.83 -13.53 -15.55
CA HIS A 113 15.71 -12.76 -16.41
C HIS A 113 17.16 -13.26 -16.36
N TYR A 114 17.72 -13.43 -15.16
CA TYR A 114 19.10 -13.90 -15.02
C TYR A 114 19.29 -15.38 -15.39
N ARG A 115 18.28 -16.22 -15.17
CA ARG A 115 18.29 -17.61 -15.66
C ARG A 115 18.36 -17.65 -17.18
N ASN A 116 17.49 -16.90 -17.87
CA ASN A 116 17.46 -16.86 -19.33
C ASN A 116 18.77 -16.33 -19.91
N LEU A 117 19.38 -15.31 -19.30
CA LEU A 117 20.70 -14.83 -19.70
C LEU A 117 21.79 -15.89 -19.53
N THR A 118 21.70 -16.74 -18.52
CA THR A 118 22.66 -17.83 -18.29
C THR A 118 22.50 -18.89 -19.37
N THR A 119 21.26 -19.31 -19.68
CA THR A 119 20.97 -20.29 -20.73
C THR A 119 21.35 -19.79 -22.12
N ALA A 120 21.12 -18.51 -22.44
CA ALA A 120 21.44 -17.94 -23.75
C ALA A 120 22.95 -17.73 -24.00
N ARG A 121 23.79 -17.93 -22.99
CA ARG A 121 25.26 -17.81 -23.08
C ARG A 121 25.99 -19.14 -23.23
N LEU A 122 25.27 -20.26 -23.13
CA LEU A 122 25.74 -21.61 -23.41
C LEU A 122 25.36 -22.02 -24.82
#